data_AF-A0A0A9EIE9-F1
#
_entry.id   AF-A0A0A9EIE9-F1
#
_cell.length_a   1.000
_cell.length_b   1.000
_cell.length_c   1.000
_cell.angle_alpha   90.00
_cell.angle_beta   90.00
_cell.angle_gamma   90.00
#
_symmetry.space_group_name_H-M   'P 1'
#
loop_
_entity.id
_entity.type
_entity.pdbx_description
1 polymer ?
#
loop_
_entity_poly.entity_id
_entity_poly.type
_entity_poly.pdbx_seq_one_letter_code
_entity_poly.pdbx_strand_id
1 'polypeptide(L)'
;MVKAAISNYRKAVDEGLLLKLPFTTIFEYLQLLQMVATSMNCLGHRGMFYLAAAVSDFYVPWESIAKHKIESAGGPLNMQLSQVPKMLFILRNHWAPSAFCVSFKLETDPNILLQKAEMAMKKYGMNVVVANELANYKDVVVMVTSSGRTTVSRKSKEDDVEEQLTDLLVKMHSVHITRPNSEDHKAG
;
A
#
# COMPACT_ATOMS: atom_id res chain seq x y z
N MET A 1 1.62 28.87 1.34
CA MET A 1 1.72 27.41 1.46
C MET A 1 1.31 26.90 2.85
N VAL A 2 2.04 27.21 3.94
CA VAL A 2 1.75 26.65 5.29
C VAL A 2 0.35 26.97 5.83
N LYS A 3 -0.12 28.22 5.72
CA LYS A 3 -1.47 28.61 6.17
C LYS A 3 -2.59 27.83 5.46
N ALA A 4 -2.45 27.63 4.14
CA ALA A 4 -3.40 26.86 3.34
C ALA A 4 -3.41 25.39 3.74
N ALA A 5 -2.22 24.79 3.94
CA ALA A 5 -2.11 23.40 4.41
C ALA A 5 -2.79 23.19 5.78
N ILE A 6 -2.56 24.09 6.74
CA ILE A 6 -3.22 24.02 8.07
C ILE A 6 -4.74 24.17 7.93
N SER A 7 -5.20 25.10 7.09
CA SER A 7 -6.63 25.33 6.87
C SER A 7 -7.30 24.11 6.24
N ASN A 8 -6.71 23.53 5.19
CA ASN A 8 -7.25 22.35 4.52
C ASN A 8 -7.25 21.13 5.44
N TYR A 9 -6.19 20.96 6.25
CA TYR A 9 -6.12 19.90 7.25
C TYR A 9 -7.25 20.02 8.28
N ARG A 10 -7.46 21.21 8.86
CA ARG A 10 -8.55 21.43 9.83
C ARG A 10 -9.90 21.15 9.21
N LYS A 11 -10.16 21.69 8.01
CA LYS A 11 -11.39 21.45 7.27
C LYS A 11 -11.66 19.95 7.07
N ALA A 12 -10.67 19.18 6.63
CA ALA A 12 -10.82 17.73 6.42
C ALA A 12 -11.13 16.97 7.71
N VAL A 13 -10.59 17.40 8.86
CA VAL A 13 -10.90 16.82 10.18
C VAL A 13 -12.31 17.21 10.61
N ASP A 14 -12.67 18.50 10.51
CA ASP A 14 -13.96 19.03 10.94
C ASP A 14 -15.13 18.45 10.12
N GLU A 15 -14.90 18.18 8.83
CA GLU A 15 -15.88 17.54 7.92
C GLU A 15 -15.89 16.00 7.99
N GLY A 16 -15.05 15.39 8.84
CA GLY A 16 -14.98 13.92 8.98
C GLY A 16 -14.40 13.19 7.77
N LEU A 17 -13.65 13.89 6.92
CA LEU A 17 -13.02 13.34 5.70
C LEU A 17 -11.63 12.72 5.97
N LEU A 18 -11.05 12.97 7.15
CA LEU A 18 -9.72 12.47 7.52
C LEU A 18 -9.75 11.79 8.90
N LEU A 19 -9.55 10.47 8.90
CA LEU A 19 -9.29 9.68 10.11
C LEU A 19 -7.81 9.28 10.18
N LYS A 20 -7.16 9.51 11.32
CA LYS A 20 -5.76 9.16 11.55
C LYS A 20 -5.65 7.98 12.51
N LEU A 21 -4.98 6.92 12.07
CA LEU A 21 -4.74 5.72 12.87
C LEU A 21 -3.22 5.49 12.96
N PRO A 22 -2.56 5.92 14.06
CA PRO A 22 -1.13 5.74 14.22
C PRO A 22 -0.78 4.27 14.49
N PHE A 23 0.37 3.83 14.00
CA PHE A 23 0.98 2.54 14.31
C PHE A 23 2.50 2.72 14.39
N THR A 24 3.14 1.81 15.12
CA THR A 24 4.60 1.77 15.29
C THR A 24 5.15 0.39 14.93
N THR A 25 4.47 -0.68 15.37
CA THR A 25 4.93 -2.05 15.14
C THR A 25 4.25 -2.68 13.94
N ILE A 26 4.88 -3.73 13.39
CA ILE A 26 4.26 -4.56 12.36
C ILE A 26 2.94 -5.18 12.85
N PHE A 27 2.85 -5.58 14.12
CA PHE A 27 1.63 -6.18 14.68
C PHE A 27 0.47 -5.20 14.67
N GLU A 28 0.70 -3.96 15.14
CA GLU A 28 -0.30 -2.88 15.09
C GLU A 28 -0.73 -2.57 13.66
N TYR A 29 0.23 -2.46 12.73
CA TYR A 29 -0.06 -2.23 11.32
C TYR A 29 -0.97 -3.33 10.75
N LEU A 30 -0.67 -4.60 11.01
CA LEU A 30 -1.45 -5.72 10.49
C LEU A 30 -2.87 -5.79 11.06
N GLN A 31 -3.03 -5.51 12.36
CA GLN A 31 -4.34 -5.45 13.00
C GLN A 31 -5.19 -4.31 12.45
N LEU A 32 -4.60 -3.11 12.33
CA LEU A 32 -5.30 -1.96 11.76
C LEU A 32 -5.67 -2.19 10.29
N LEU A 33 -4.76 -2.76 9.50
CA LEU A 33 -5.04 -3.10 8.10
C LEU A 33 -6.23 -4.05 8.00
N GLN A 34 -6.29 -5.09 8.83
CA GLN A 34 -7.42 -6.02 8.85
C GLN A 34 -8.74 -5.34 9.22
N MET A 35 -8.74 -4.55 10.30
CA MET A 35 -9.92 -3.85 10.80
C MET A 35 -10.46 -2.88 9.75
N VAL A 36 -9.60 -2.04 9.18
CA VAL A 36 -9.96 -1.08 8.13
C VAL A 36 -10.42 -1.82 6.88
N ALA A 37 -9.69 -2.84 6.44
CA ALA A 37 -10.03 -3.55 5.22
C ALA A 37 -11.39 -4.23 5.27
N THR A 38 -11.67 -4.91 6.37
CA THR A 38 -12.96 -5.59 6.58
C THR A 38 -14.10 -4.59 6.71
N SER A 39 -13.86 -3.45 7.39
CA SER A 39 -14.86 -2.38 7.51
C SER A 39 -15.18 -1.71 6.18
N MET A 40 -14.17 -1.51 5.32
CA MET A 40 -14.32 -0.90 4.00
C MET A 40 -14.96 -1.84 2.95
N ASN A 41 -15.16 -3.13 3.27
CA ASN A 41 -15.73 -4.08 2.31
C ASN A 41 -17.12 -3.65 1.80
N CYS A 42 -17.92 -2.99 2.65
CA CYS A 42 -19.23 -2.47 2.29
C CYS A 42 -19.20 -1.41 1.16
N LEU A 43 -18.04 -0.81 0.89
CA LEU A 43 -17.88 0.16 -0.20
C LEU A 43 -17.73 -0.52 -1.57
N GLY A 44 -17.39 -1.82 -1.61
CA GLY A 44 -17.20 -2.57 -2.84
C GLY A 44 -16.20 -1.89 -3.80
N HIS A 45 -16.57 -1.76 -5.08
CA HIS A 45 -15.75 -1.07 -6.08
C HIS A 45 -15.46 0.40 -5.76
N ARG A 46 -16.22 1.03 -4.86
CA ARG A 46 -16.00 2.44 -4.44
C ARG A 46 -14.89 2.60 -3.40
N GLY A 47 -14.45 1.51 -2.75
CA GLY A 47 -13.32 1.55 -1.84
C GLY A 47 -11.98 1.55 -2.59
N MET A 48 -11.01 2.34 -2.12
CA MET A 48 -9.63 2.30 -2.60
C MET A 48 -8.66 2.02 -1.43
N PHE A 49 -7.70 1.13 -1.65
CA PHE A 49 -6.53 0.96 -0.78
C PHE A 49 -5.29 1.52 -1.48
N TYR A 50 -4.63 2.48 -0.84
CA TYR A 50 -3.34 3.04 -1.26
C TYR A 50 -2.24 2.61 -0.27
N LEU A 51 -1.58 1.49 -0.55
CA LEU A 51 -0.71 0.78 0.39
C LEU A 51 0.76 1.18 0.22
N ALA A 52 1.10 2.39 0.64
CA ALA A 52 2.44 2.97 0.51
C ALA A 52 3.38 2.73 1.71
N ALA A 53 2.91 2.06 2.77
CA ALA A 53 3.73 1.78 3.94
C ALA A 53 4.89 0.83 3.59
N ALA A 54 6.09 1.12 4.11
CA ALA A 54 7.23 0.21 4.08
C ALA A 54 7.07 -0.85 5.19
N VAL A 55 6.41 -1.95 4.86
CA VAL A 55 6.10 -3.03 5.80
C VAL A 55 7.29 -3.98 5.91
N SER A 56 7.67 -4.37 7.13
CA SER A 56 8.73 -5.36 7.35
C SER A 56 8.39 -6.70 6.71
N ASP A 57 9.33 -7.29 5.97
CA ASP A 57 9.17 -8.64 5.38
C ASP A 57 9.32 -9.76 6.41
N PHE A 58 9.99 -9.45 7.54
CA PHE A 58 10.29 -10.39 8.61
C PHE A 58 9.96 -9.78 9.98
N TYR A 59 9.66 -10.63 10.96
CA TYR A 59 9.35 -10.25 12.33
C TYR A 59 9.86 -11.30 13.34
N VAL A 60 9.90 -10.95 14.62
CA VAL A 60 10.16 -11.91 15.70
C VAL A 60 8.81 -12.38 16.26
N PRO A 61 8.49 -13.68 16.24
CA PRO A 61 7.27 -14.21 16.85
C PRO A 61 7.20 -13.88 18.34
N TRP A 62 6.01 -13.59 18.85
CA TRP A 62 5.81 -13.13 20.22
C TRP A 62 6.41 -14.09 21.26
N GLU A 63 6.21 -15.38 21.05
CA GLU A 63 6.75 -16.48 21.85
C GLU A 63 8.29 -16.53 21.88
N SER A 64 8.95 -15.91 20.89
CA SER A 64 10.41 -15.87 20.74
C SER A 64 11.02 -14.51 21.12
N ILE A 65 10.21 -13.51 21.50
CA ILE A 65 10.72 -12.19 21.88
C ILE A 65 11.39 -12.28 23.26
N ALA A 66 12.66 -11.86 23.32
CA ALA A 66 13.38 -11.73 24.59
C ALA A 66 12.69 -10.69 25.49
N LYS A 67 12.35 -11.08 26.72
CA LYS A 67 11.69 -10.20 27.71
C LYS A 67 12.60 -9.09 28.23
N HIS A 68 13.91 -9.30 28.15
CA HIS A 68 14.92 -8.39 28.64
C HIS A 68 15.93 -8.08 27.53
N LYS A 69 16.70 -7.02 27.75
CA LYS A 69 17.82 -6.64 26.87
C LYS A 69 18.72 -7.86 26.65
N ILE A 70 19.04 -8.13 25.39
CA ILE A 70 19.99 -9.19 25.03
C ILE A 70 21.39 -8.75 25.45
N GLU A 71 22.09 -9.58 26.22
CA GLU A 71 23.41 -9.28 26.78
C GLU A 71 24.53 -9.40 25.72
N SER A 72 25.47 -8.46 25.71
CA SER A 72 26.55 -8.39 24.71
C SER A 72 27.79 -9.22 25.06
N ALA A 73 27.91 -9.70 26.30
CA ALA A 73 29.07 -10.46 26.77
C ALA A 73 29.05 -11.94 26.33
N GLY A 74 27.95 -12.43 25.75
CA GLY A 74 27.72 -13.85 25.44
C GLY A 74 28.30 -14.34 24.11
N GLY A 75 29.05 -13.51 23.37
CA GLY A 75 29.56 -13.84 22.03
C GLY A 75 28.71 -13.24 20.89
N PRO A 76 28.83 -13.77 19.66
CA PRO A 76 28.15 -13.20 18.50
C PRO A 76 26.62 -13.31 18.60
N LEU A 77 25.93 -12.25 18.15
CA LEU A 77 24.46 -12.20 18.14
C LEU A 77 23.88 -12.95 16.94
N ASN A 78 23.08 -13.98 17.21
CA ASN A 78 22.29 -14.68 16.20
C ASN A 78 20.82 -14.24 16.32
N MET A 79 20.27 -13.66 15.25
CA MET A 79 18.86 -13.27 15.18
C MET A 79 18.11 -14.18 14.21
N GLN A 80 17.07 -14.84 14.70
CA GLN A 80 16.15 -15.63 13.87
C GLN A 80 14.85 -14.85 13.69
N LEU A 81 14.48 -14.62 12.44
CA LEU A 81 13.25 -13.90 12.08
C LEU A 81 12.33 -14.81 11.27
N SER A 82 11.03 -14.65 11.46
CA SER A 82 9.99 -15.33 10.69
C SER A 82 9.47 -14.41 9.58
N GLN A 83 9.09 -14.99 8.44
CA GLN A 83 8.50 -14.23 7.35
C GLN A 83 7.10 -13.74 7.73
N VAL A 84 6.80 -12.48 7.39
CA VAL A 84 5.45 -11.95 7.51
C VAL A 84 4.52 -12.68 6.52
N PRO A 85 3.30 -13.08 6.94
CA PRO A 85 2.34 -13.70 6.05
C PRO A 85 2.00 -12.82 4.84
N LYS A 86 1.47 -13.40 3.77
CA LYS A 86 1.18 -12.66 2.53
C LYS A 86 -0.13 -11.85 2.65
N MET A 87 -0.10 -10.79 3.44
CA MET A 87 -1.28 -10.02 3.84
C MET A 87 -2.03 -9.38 2.67
N LEU A 88 -1.31 -8.95 1.63
CA LEU A 88 -1.91 -8.42 0.41
C LEU A 88 -2.83 -9.43 -0.30
N PHE A 89 -2.47 -10.71 -0.26
CA PHE A 89 -3.32 -11.78 -0.79
C PHE A 89 -4.61 -11.91 0.02
N ILE A 90 -4.51 -11.87 1.35
CA ILE A 90 -5.69 -11.96 2.23
C ILE A 90 -6.61 -10.75 2.03
N LEU A 91 -6.04 -9.54 1.92
CA LEU A 91 -6.80 -8.33 1.66
C LEU A 91 -7.62 -8.45 0.36
N ARG A 92 -6.99 -8.91 -0.72
CA ARG A 92 -7.61 -9.01 -2.05
C ARG A 92 -8.62 -10.14 -2.21
N ASN A 93 -8.53 -11.19 -1.41
CA ASN A 93 -9.39 -12.36 -1.58
C ASN A 93 -10.45 -12.50 -0.49
N HIS A 94 -10.25 -11.88 0.68
CA HIS A 94 -11.11 -12.12 1.85
C HIS A 94 -11.61 -10.85 2.51
N TRP A 95 -10.78 -9.81 2.66
CA TRP A 95 -11.18 -8.63 3.42
C TRP A 95 -11.90 -7.58 2.58
N ALA A 96 -11.41 -7.30 1.37
CA ALA A 96 -11.98 -6.29 0.48
C ALA A 96 -11.81 -6.67 -1.00
N PRO A 97 -12.42 -7.77 -1.47
CA PRO A 97 -12.18 -8.33 -2.81
C PRO A 97 -12.54 -7.40 -3.96
N SER A 98 -13.57 -6.57 -3.79
CA SER A 98 -14.03 -5.64 -4.82
C SER A 98 -13.29 -4.29 -4.79
N ALA A 99 -12.53 -3.98 -3.74
CA ALA A 99 -11.88 -2.68 -3.62
C ALA A 99 -10.76 -2.50 -4.66
N PHE A 100 -10.56 -1.25 -5.09
CA PHE A 100 -9.46 -0.88 -5.96
C PHE A 100 -8.15 -0.80 -5.16
N CYS A 101 -7.21 -1.68 -5.43
CA CYS A 101 -6.00 -1.83 -4.62
C CYS A 101 -4.75 -1.40 -5.37
N VAL A 102 -4.06 -0.41 -4.79
CA VAL A 102 -2.78 0.13 -5.22
C VAL A 102 -1.73 -0.28 -4.18
N SER A 103 -0.63 -0.86 -4.64
CA SER A 103 0.51 -1.21 -3.78
C SER A 103 1.80 -0.63 -4.32
N PHE A 104 2.82 -0.55 -3.46
CA PHE A 104 4.11 0.05 -3.81
C PHE A 104 5.21 -1.00 -3.85
N LYS A 105 6.15 -0.82 -4.78
CA LYS A 105 7.37 -1.61 -4.88
C LYS A 105 8.56 -0.67 -5.00
N LEU A 106 9.30 -0.57 -3.91
CA LEU A 106 10.55 0.17 -3.83
C LEU A 106 11.73 -0.79 -4.00
N GLU A 107 12.65 -0.48 -4.90
CA GLU A 107 13.90 -1.23 -5.07
C GLU A 107 15.08 -0.26 -5.26
N THR A 108 16.29 -0.77 -5.05
CA THR A 108 17.54 -0.04 -5.35
C THR A 108 18.20 -0.50 -6.65
N ASP A 109 17.79 -1.64 -7.20
CA ASP A 109 18.27 -2.16 -8.48
C ASP A 109 17.17 -2.00 -9.54
N PRO A 110 17.36 -1.11 -10.55
CA PRO A 110 16.35 -0.86 -11.58
C PRO A 110 16.12 -2.08 -12.48
N ASN A 111 17.07 -3.02 -12.57
CA ASN A 111 16.95 -4.19 -13.43
C ASN A 111 15.90 -5.18 -12.93
N ILE A 112 15.65 -5.22 -11.61
CA ILE A 112 14.69 -6.14 -10.99
C ILE A 112 13.37 -5.46 -10.61
N LEU A 113 13.35 -4.12 -10.53
CA LEU A 113 12.20 -3.34 -10.05
C LEU A 113 10.91 -3.66 -10.82
N LEU A 114 10.93 -3.52 -12.15
CA LEU A 114 9.74 -3.72 -12.97
C LEU A 114 9.29 -5.17 -12.98
N GLN A 115 10.24 -6.12 -13.01
CA GLN A 115 9.93 -7.53 -12.94
C GLN A 115 9.24 -7.88 -11.62
N LYS A 116 9.75 -7.38 -10.49
CA LYS A 116 9.15 -7.59 -9.16
C LYS A 116 7.78 -6.94 -9.04
N ALA A 117 7.59 -5.76 -9.62
CA ALA A 117 6.30 -5.08 -9.64
C ALA A 117 5.25 -5.89 -10.43
N GLU A 118 5.61 -6.41 -11.60
CA GLU A 118 4.73 -7.27 -12.40
C GLU A 118 4.40 -8.59 -11.70
N MET A 119 5.39 -9.21 -11.06
CA MET A 119 5.18 -10.42 -10.25
C MET A 119 4.23 -10.15 -9.09
N ALA A 120 4.41 -9.04 -8.37
CA ALA A 120 3.53 -8.66 -7.27
C ALA A 120 2.09 -8.39 -7.75
N MET A 121 1.95 -7.70 -8.89
CA MET A 121 0.65 -7.39 -9.50
C MET A 121 -0.11 -8.69 -9.81
N LYS A 122 0.54 -9.64 -10.49
CA LYS A 122 -0.06 -10.94 -10.84
C LYS A 122 -0.32 -11.81 -9.63
N LYS A 123 0.64 -11.89 -8.70
CA LYS A 123 0.56 -12.78 -7.53
C LYS A 123 -0.56 -12.41 -6.57
N TYR A 124 -0.77 -11.11 -6.36
CA TYR A 124 -1.77 -10.62 -5.41
C TYR A 124 -3.04 -10.09 -6.09
N GLY A 125 -3.08 -10.00 -7.41
CA GLY A 125 -4.22 -9.47 -8.14
C GLY A 125 -4.46 -7.98 -7.87
N MET A 126 -3.37 -7.19 -7.79
CA MET A 126 -3.45 -5.74 -7.59
C MET A 126 -3.97 -5.03 -8.83
N ASN A 127 -4.72 -3.94 -8.65
CA ASN A 127 -5.14 -3.11 -9.77
C ASN A 127 -3.96 -2.31 -10.32
N VAL A 128 -3.11 -1.79 -9.42
CA VAL A 128 -1.90 -1.03 -9.76
C VAL A 128 -0.77 -1.40 -8.80
N VAL A 129 0.43 -1.59 -9.33
CA VAL A 129 1.67 -1.58 -8.54
C VAL A 129 2.50 -0.38 -8.96
N VAL A 130 2.70 0.57 -8.04
CA VAL A 130 3.56 1.73 -8.26
C VAL A 130 5.00 1.31 -7.93
N ALA A 131 5.83 1.30 -8.95
CA ALA A 131 7.23 0.91 -8.87
C ALA A 131 8.10 2.17 -8.84
N ASN A 132 8.98 2.28 -7.85
CA ASN A 132 9.88 3.40 -7.69
C ASN A 132 11.29 2.94 -7.31
N GLU A 133 12.29 3.64 -7.82
CA GLU A 133 13.68 3.43 -7.42
C GLU A 133 14.02 4.41 -6.28
N LEU A 134 14.73 3.94 -5.26
CA LEU A 134 15.04 4.76 -4.08
C LEU A 134 15.79 6.05 -4.41
N ALA A 135 16.61 6.04 -5.47
CA ALA A 135 17.43 7.19 -5.86
C ALA A 135 16.61 8.37 -6.44
N ASN A 136 15.45 8.09 -7.04
CA ASN A 136 14.69 9.07 -7.83
C ASN A 136 13.18 9.04 -7.54
N TYR A 137 12.75 8.45 -6.41
CA TYR A 137 11.33 8.25 -6.11
C TYR A 137 10.49 9.54 -6.07
N LYS A 138 11.13 10.70 -5.83
CA LYS A 138 10.48 12.01 -5.85
C LYS A 138 10.30 12.60 -7.25
N ASP A 139 11.01 12.03 -8.23
CA ASP A 139 11.07 12.55 -9.59
C ASP A 139 10.32 11.67 -10.58
N VAL A 140 10.33 10.35 -10.37
CA VAL A 140 9.71 9.39 -11.28
C VAL A 140 9.19 8.16 -10.56
N VAL A 141 8.02 7.69 -11.02
CA VAL A 141 7.44 6.39 -10.66
C VAL A 141 6.90 5.71 -11.92
N VAL A 142 6.82 4.39 -11.89
CA VAL A 142 6.22 3.59 -12.97
C VAL A 142 5.01 2.84 -12.43
N MET A 143 3.83 3.16 -12.96
CA MET A 143 2.60 2.42 -12.68
C MET A 143 2.58 1.14 -13.52
N VAL A 144 2.51 -0.01 -12.86
CA VAL A 144 2.39 -1.32 -13.51
C VAL A 144 0.96 -1.83 -13.34
N THR A 145 0.32 -2.16 -14.45
CA THR A 145 -1.09 -2.58 -14.55
C THR A 145 -1.20 -3.82 -15.43
N SER A 146 -2.37 -4.47 -15.45
CA SER A 146 -2.63 -5.58 -16.39
C SER A 146 -2.60 -5.14 -17.86
N SER A 147 -2.87 -3.86 -18.14
CA SER A 147 -2.83 -3.28 -19.49
C SER A 147 -1.46 -2.78 -19.94
N GLY A 148 -0.46 -2.79 -19.05
CA GLY A 148 0.89 -2.32 -19.35
C GLY A 148 1.45 -1.39 -18.30
N ARG A 149 2.46 -0.61 -18.70
CA ARG A 149 3.23 0.28 -17.83
C ARG A 149 3.02 1.73 -18.21
N THR A 150 2.95 2.62 -17.23
CA THR A 150 2.84 4.07 -17.43
C THR A 150 3.85 4.77 -16.54
N THR A 151 4.78 5.51 -17.14
CA THR A 151 5.74 6.33 -16.39
C THR A 151 5.09 7.66 -16.02
N VAL A 152 5.21 8.03 -14.75
CA VAL A 152 4.78 9.31 -14.21
C VAL A 152 6.02 10.01 -13.69
N SER A 153 6.33 11.19 -14.23
CA SER A 153 7.48 11.98 -13.83
C SER A 153 7.07 13.40 -13.54
N ARG A 154 7.78 14.07 -12.63
CA ARG A 154 7.65 15.52 -12.47
C ARG A 154 7.92 16.24 -13.80
N LYS A 155 7.18 17.31 -14.12
CA LYS A 155 7.42 18.11 -15.34
C LYS A 155 8.31 19.32 -15.04
N SER A 156 8.22 19.86 -13.82
CA SER A 156 9.03 20.96 -13.31
C SER A 156 9.63 20.66 -11.93
N LYS A 157 10.49 21.55 -11.39
CA LYS A 157 11.04 21.43 -10.03
C LYS A 157 10.03 21.80 -8.94
N GLU A 158 8.96 22.45 -9.34
CA GLU A 158 7.88 22.92 -8.49
C GLU A 158 6.74 21.89 -8.42
N ASP A 159 6.67 20.97 -9.38
CA ASP A 159 5.66 19.92 -9.42
C ASP A 159 5.96 18.79 -8.44
N ASP A 160 4.88 18.23 -7.89
CA ASP A 160 4.87 17.02 -7.09
C ASP A 160 4.45 15.81 -7.95
N VAL A 161 5.20 14.71 -7.88
CA VAL A 161 4.87 13.51 -8.68
C VAL A 161 3.58 12.84 -8.16
N GLU A 162 3.31 13.01 -6.87
CA GLU A 162 2.11 12.54 -6.18
C GLU A 162 0.82 13.13 -6.75
N GLU A 163 0.81 14.40 -7.20
CA GLU A 163 -0.37 15.03 -7.79
C GLU A 163 -0.76 14.34 -9.10
N GLN A 164 0.22 14.15 -9.99
CA GLN A 164 0.02 13.46 -11.27
C GLN A 164 -0.34 11.98 -11.07
N LEU A 165 0.29 11.31 -10.11
CA LEU A 165 -0.01 9.92 -9.77
C LEU A 165 -1.45 9.79 -9.27
N THR A 166 -1.88 10.66 -8.37
CA THR A 166 -3.23 10.62 -7.78
C THR A 166 -4.30 10.88 -8.84
N ASP A 167 -4.09 11.85 -9.74
CA ASP A 167 -5.00 12.12 -10.86
C ASP A 167 -5.22 10.91 -11.77
N LEU A 168 -4.14 10.16 -12.07
CA LEU A 168 -4.23 8.94 -12.86
C LEU A 168 -4.97 7.84 -12.09
N LEU A 169 -4.67 7.67 -10.81
CA LEU A 169 -5.34 6.67 -9.96
C LEU A 169 -6.84 6.95 -9.81
N VAL A 170 -7.25 8.21 -9.66
CA VAL A 170 -8.67 8.61 -9.60
C VAL A 170 -9.39 8.28 -10.91
N LYS A 171 -8.77 8.53 -12.07
CA LYS A 171 -9.33 8.15 -13.38
C LYS A 171 -9.49 6.63 -13.50
N MET A 172 -8.46 5.87 -13.12
CA MET A 172 -8.52 4.41 -13.14
C MET A 172 -9.57 3.84 -12.18
N HIS A 173 -9.70 4.43 -10.98
CA HIS A 173 -10.70 4.03 -10.00
C HIS A 173 -12.12 4.37 -10.46
N SER A 174 -12.31 5.51 -11.12
CA SER A 174 -13.60 5.88 -11.72
C SER A 174 -14.07 4.83 -12.74
N VAL A 175 -13.15 4.30 -13.56
CA VAL A 175 -13.44 3.19 -14.48
C VAL A 175 -13.70 1.88 -13.73
N HIS A 176 -13.02 1.63 -12.61
CA HIS A 176 -13.26 0.44 -11.78
C HIS A 176 -14.64 0.48 -11.10
N ILE A 177 -15.09 1.65 -10.65
CA ILE A 177 -16.40 1.85 -10.03
C ILE A 177 -17.55 1.48 -10.96
N THR A 178 -17.42 1.75 -12.27
CA THR A 178 -18.47 1.47 -13.26
C THR A 178 -18.50 0.01 -13.74
N ARG A 179 -17.57 -0.83 -13.28
CA ARG A 179 -17.59 -2.26 -13.63
C ARG A 179 -18.77 -2.96 -12.94
N PRO A 180 -19.54 -3.79 -13.66
CA PRO A 180 -20.62 -4.56 -13.06
C PRO A 180 -20.06 -5.53 -12.02
N ASN A 181 -20.75 -5.69 -10.89
CA ASN A 181 -20.41 -6.71 -9.90
C ASN A 181 -20.54 -8.09 -10.56
N SER A 182 -19.46 -8.86 -10.61
CA SER A 182 -19.48 -10.24 -11.08
C SER A 182 -20.17 -11.22 -10.11
N GLU A 183 -20.84 -10.72 -9.06
CA GLU A 183 -21.48 -11.53 -8.01
C GLU A 183 -23.01 -11.68 -8.14
N ASP A 184 -23.68 -11.03 -9.10
CA ASP A 184 -25.13 -11.20 -9.33
C ASP A 184 -25.51 -12.48 -10.11
N HIS A 185 -24.60 -13.46 -10.24
CA HIS A 185 -24.85 -14.69 -11.01
C HIS A 185 -24.71 -16.00 -10.21
N LYS A 186 -24.75 -15.95 -8.87
CA LYS A 186 -24.77 -17.16 -8.02
C LYS A 186 -25.85 -17.17 -6.93
N ALA A 187 -27.00 -16.55 -7.21
CA ALA A 187 -28.23 -16.79 -6.45
C ALA A 187 -29.35 -17.17 -7.43
N GLY A 188 -29.42 -18.46 -7.73
CA GLY A 188 -30.45 -19.11 -8.54
C GLY A 188 -30.41 -20.60 -8.29
#